data_AF-A0A9E0SBN0-F1
#
_entry.id   AF-A0A9E0SBN0-F1
#
_cell.length_a   1.000
_cell.length_b   1.000
_cell.length_c   1.000
_cell.angle_alpha   90.00
_cell.angle_beta   90.00
_cell.angle_gamma   90.00
#
_symmetry.space_group_name_H-M   'P 1'
#
loop_
_entity.id
_entity.type
_entity.pdbx_description
1 polymer ?
#
loop_
_entity_poly.entity_id
_entity_poly.type
_entity_poly.pdbx_seq_one_letter_code
_entity_poly.pdbx_strand_id
1 'polypeptide(L)'
;MKWTYTISNKFKAALALATVIILVISTNRIDHNHFERLQESFNSVYQDRLVAEKYLFELSRQFQTKTSLILNGAPSKENIDFVNDSISELLTKYEATKLTHLESKRFIELKKMFKAQLRSEANLTSTSEYTYSFTTIWGLLDELSQIQLNEARNLLDKSERIFSSNHTSSVFELSLLIIIGLILQAIVIASRPLRDILNQDKHLN
;
A
#
# COMPACT_ATOMS: atom_id res chain seq x y z
N MET A 1 -25.50 42.65 -40.93
CA MET A 1 -25.02 42.05 -39.67
C MET A 1 -25.66 40.68 -39.46
N LYS A 2 -24.97 39.58 -39.82
CA LYS A 2 -25.46 38.18 -39.63
C LYS A 2 -24.34 37.20 -39.21
N TRP A 3 -23.26 37.69 -38.63
CA TRP A 3 -22.10 36.86 -38.25
C TRP A 3 -22.13 36.38 -36.79
N THR A 4 -22.91 37.04 -35.93
CA THR A 4 -22.99 36.75 -34.49
C THR A 4 -23.73 35.45 -34.16
N TYR A 5 -24.72 35.07 -34.98
CA TYR A 5 -25.46 33.81 -34.79
C TYR A 5 -24.63 32.57 -35.12
N THR A 6 -23.78 32.64 -36.15
CA THR A 6 -22.87 31.54 -36.53
C THR A 6 -21.72 31.39 -35.51
N ILE A 7 -21.29 32.49 -34.89
CA ILE A 7 -20.29 32.47 -33.79
C ILE A 7 -20.86 31.82 -32.53
N SER A 8 -22.14 32.06 -32.20
CA SER A 8 -22.76 31.54 -30.99
C SER A 8 -22.84 30.02 -30.98
N ASN A 9 -23.14 29.39 -32.12
CA ASN A 9 -23.14 27.93 -32.24
C ASN A 9 -21.73 27.32 -32.15
N LYS A 10 -20.73 27.96 -32.78
CA LYS A 10 -19.33 27.52 -32.69
C LYS A 10 -18.75 27.67 -31.28
N PHE A 11 -19.11 28.75 -30.58
CA PHE A 11 -18.71 28.97 -29.19
C PHE A 11 -19.37 27.97 -28.24
N LYS A 12 -20.67 27.66 -28.42
CA LYS A 12 -21.35 26.60 -27.65
C LYS A 12 -20.71 25.22 -27.88
N ALA A 13 -20.34 24.90 -29.12
CA ALA A 13 -19.64 23.65 -29.42
C ALA A 13 -18.24 23.59 -28.78
N ALA A 14 -17.48 24.70 -28.82
CA ALA A 14 -16.17 24.80 -28.16
C ALA A 14 -16.28 24.69 -26.63
N LEU A 15 -17.30 25.31 -26.03
CA LEU A 15 -17.58 25.21 -24.59
C LEU A 15 -17.92 23.77 -24.19
N ALA A 16 -18.76 23.08 -24.98
CA ALA A 16 -19.11 21.68 -24.73
C ALA A 16 -17.88 20.75 -24.84
N LEU A 17 -17.02 20.96 -25.84
CA LEU A 17 -15.74 20.24 -25.96
C LEU A 17 -14.82 20.51 -24.77
N ALA A 18 -14.71 21.76 -24.32
CA ALA A 18 -13.92 22.11 -23.14
C ALA A 18 -14.44 21.42 -21.87
N THR A 19 -15.76 21.31 -21.71
CA THR A 19 -16.35 20.57 -20.58
C THR A 19 -15.98 19.09 -20.63
N VAL A 20 -16.04 18.45 -21.79
CA VAL A 20 -15.61 17.05 -21.95
C VAL A 20 -14.14 16.86 -21.62
N ILE A 21 -13.27 17.75 -22.10
CA ILE A 21 -11.83 17.68 -21.83
C ILE A 21 -11.55 17.84 -20.33
N ILE A 22 -12.24 18.79 -19.66
CA ILE A 22 -12.11 18.97 -18.21
C ILE A 22 -12.58 17.73 -17.46
N LEU A 23 -13.69 17.11 -17.88
CA LEU A 23 -14.16 15.85 -17.29
C LEU A 23 -13.12 14.75 -17.43
N VAL A 24 -12.60 14.50 -18.65
CA VAL A 24 -11.56 13.48 -18.89
C VAL A 24 -10.31 13.72 -18.04
N ILE A 25 -9.87 14.98 -17.91
CA ILE A 25 -8.69 15.33 -17.09
C ILE A 25 -8.98 15.11 -15.60
N SER A 26 -10.18 15.45 -15.12
CA SER A 26 -10.60 15.22 -13.74
C SER A 26 -10.66 13.73 -13.41
N THR A 27 -11.23 12.90 -14.30
CA THR A 27 -11.27 11.44 -14.16
C THR A 27 -9.86 10.86 -14.09
N ASN A 28 -9.01 11.24 -15.03
CA ASN A 28 -7.63 10.75 -15.13
C ASN A 28 -6.81 11.10 -13.88
N ARG A 29 -7.03 12.28 -13.30
CA ARG A 29 -6.33 12.72 -12.08
C ARG A 29 -6.81 11.99 -10.83
N ILE A 30 -8.09 11.61 -10.78
CA ILE A 30 -8.63 10.77 -9.70
C ILE A 30 -7.98 9.37 -9.77
N ASP A 31 -7.90 8.77 -10.96
CA ASP A 31 -7.24 7.48 -11.17
C ASP A 31 -5.76 7.48 -10.75
N HIS A 32 -5.03 8.57 -10.99
CA HIS A 32 -3.63 8.71 -10.58
C HIS A 32 -3.46 8.69 -9.05
N ASN A 33 -4.28 9.42 -8.30
CA ASN A 33 -4.24 9.44 -6.83
C ASN A 33 -4.59 8.07 -6.22
N HIS A 34 -5.34 7.22 -6.95
CA HIS A 34 -5.65 5.86 -6.52
C HIS A 34 -4.48 4.90 -6.72
N PHE A 35 -3.75 5.03 -7.84
CA PHE A 35 -2.55 4.25 -8.10
C PHE A 35 -1.45 4.53 -7.06
N GLU A 36 -1.25 5.81 -6.68
CA GLU A 36 -0.30 6.17 -5.62
C GLU A 36 -0.65 5.51 -4.28
N ARG A 37 -1.93 5.49 -3.88
CA ARG A 37 -2.39 4.83 -2.65
C ARG A 37 -2.20 3.32 -2.65
N LEU A 38 -2.36 2.67 -3.82
CA LEU A 38 -2.08 1.24 -3.97
C LEU A 38 -0.57 0.98 -3.86
N GLN A 39 0.26 1.81 -4.50
CA GLN A 39 1.71 1.70 -4.42
C GLN A 39 2.24 1.90 -3.00
N GLU A 40 1.69 2.86 -2.25
CA GLU A 40 2.00 3.05 -0.82
C GLU A 40 1.60 1.84 0.03
N SER A 41 0.43 1.25 -0.21
CA SER A 41 -0.03 0.06 0.51
C SER A 41 0.85 -1.16 0.23
N PHE A 42 1.20 -1.40 -1.04
CA PHE A 42 2.15 -2.46 -1.43
C PHE A 42 3.54 -2.23 -0.83
N ASN A 43 4.03 -0.99 -0.86
CA ASN A 43 5.32 -0.65 -0.27
C ASN A 43 5.31 -0.85 1.25
N SER A 44 4.22 -0.51 1.95
CA SER A 44 4.10 -0.73 3.40
C SER A 44 3.97 -2.22 3.77
N VAL A 45 3.21 -3.01 3.00
CA VAL A 45 3.16 -4.48 3.19
C VAL A 45 4.53 -5.12 2.98
N TYR A 46 5.26 -4.70 1.94
CA TYR A 46 6.58 -5.27 1.63
C TYR A 46 7.71 -4.77 2.54
N GLN A 47 7.90 -3.44 2.65
CA GLN A 47 9.02 -2.85 3.41
C GLN A 47 8.79 -2.88 4.91
N ASP A 48 7.56 -2.65 5.38
CA ASP A 48 7.31 -2.53 6.83
C ASP A 48 6.83 -3.84 7.46
N ARG A 49 5.88 -4.57 6.86
CA ARG A 49 5.32 -5.79 7.49
C ARG A 49 6.18 -7.02 7.26
N LEU A 50 6.58 -7.30 6.01
CA LEU A 50 7.34 -8.52 5.69
C LEU A 50 8.76 -8.50 6.25
N VAL A 51 9.44 -7.35 6.21
CA VAL A 51 10.79 -7.20 6.79
C VAL A 51 10.74 -7.31 8.31
N ALA A 52 9.73 -6.72 8.97
CA ALA A 52 9.55 -6.86 10.40
C ALA A 52 9.31 -8.33 10.80
N GLU A 53 8.46 -9.05 10.05
CA GLU A 53 8.22 -10.47 10.27
C GLU A 53 9.48 -11.33 10.08
N LYS A 54 10.31 -11.00 9.09
CA LYS A 54 11.61 -11.64 8.90
C LYS A 54 12.50 -11.50 10.15
N TYR A 55 12.56 -10.31 10.76
CA TYR A 55 13.33 -10.12 11.98
C TYR A 55 12.77 -10.90 13.17
N LEU A 56 11.44 -10.99 13.32
CA LEU A 56 10.81 -11.83 14.35
C LEU A 56 11.13 -13.31 14.15
N PHE A 57 11.12 -13.79 12.91
CA PHE A 57 11.50 -15.16 12.58
C PHE A 57 12.99 -15.43 12.89
N GLU A 58 13.88 -14.50 12.55
CA GLU A 58 15.31 -14.62 12.88
C GLU A 58 15.55 -14.57 14.39
N LEU A 59 14.83 -13.71 15.14
CA LEU A 59 14.86 -13.69 16.60
C LEU A 59 14.43 -15.04 17.19
N SER A 60 13.31 -15.58 16.71
CA SER A 60 12.78 -16.89 17.11
C SER A 60 13.83 -17.99 16.96
N ARG A 61 14.53 -18.04 15.82
CA ARG A 61 15.64 -18.96 15.58
C ARG A 61 16.82 -18.76 16.53
N GLN A 62 17.21 -17.51 16.80
CA GLN A 62 18.31 -17.24 17.72
C GLN A 62 17.98 -17.63 19.16
N PHE A 63 16.75 -17.37 19.62
CA PHE A 63 16.29 -17.81 20.94
C PHE A 63 16.22 -19.34 21.04
N GLN A 64 15.77 -20.04 20.00
CA GLN A 64 15.84 -21.51 19.96
C GLN A 64 17.27 -22.03 20.03
N THR A 65 18.17 -21.42 19.25
CA THR A 65 19.60 -21.78 19.22
C THR A 65 20.20 -21.60 20.61
N LYS A 66 19.95 -20.45 21.24
CA LYS A 66 20.37 -20.14 22.61
C LYS A 66 19.87 -21.19 23.62
N THR A 67 18.59 -21.53 23.57
CA THR A 67 18.00 -22.55 24.44
C THR A 67 18.65 -23.91 24.22
N SER A 68 18.91 -24.30 22.97
CA SER A 68 19.59 -25.57 22.68
C SER A 68 21.01 -25.63 23.25
N LEU A 69 21.76 -24.52 23.16
CA LEU A 69 23.12 -24.42 23.69
C LEU A 69 23.13 -24.55 25.22
N ILE A 70 22.16 -23.94 25.89
CA ILE A 70 22.07 -23.91 27.35
C ILE A 70 21.54 -25.23 27.92
N LEU A 71 20.54 -25.85 27.27
CA LEU A 71 19.90 -27.07 27.78
C LEU A 71 20.61 -28.36 27.40
N ASN A 72 21.23 -28.42 26.20
CA ASN A 72 21.74 -29.67 25.62
C ASN A 72 23.27 -29.71 25.49
N GLY A 73 23.97 -28.64 25.85
CA GLY A 73 25.42 -28.52 25.67
C GLY A 73 26.19 -28.18 26.95
N ALA A 74 27.52 -28.16 26.83
CA ALA A 74 28.42 -27.44 27.73
C ALA A 74 28.82 -26.13 27.02
N PRO A 75 27.93 -25.13 26.97
CA PRO A 75 28.13 -23.97 26.13
C PRO A 75 29.36 -23.19 26.59
N SER A 76 30.27 -22.89 25.66
CA SER A 76 31.31 -21.89 25.95
C SER A 76 30.64 -20.54 26.13
N LYS A 77 31.20 -19.72 27.03
CA LYS A 77 30.74 -18.34 27.24
C LYS A 77 30.73 -17.55 25.92
N GLU A 78 31.74 -17.76 25.08
CA GLU A 78 31.87 -17.16 23.76
C GLU A 78 30.68 -17.48 22.83
N ASN A 79 30.18 -18.72 22.83
CA ASN A 79 29.03 -19.10 22.00
C ASN A 79 27.74 -18.43 22.49
N ILE A 80 27.56 -18.28 23.81
CA ILE A 80 26.39 -17.59 24.38
C ILE A 80 26.45 -16.09 24.06
N ASP A 81 27.62 -15.47 24.24
CA ASP A 81 27.84 -14.06 23.96
C ASP A 81 27.59 -13.74 22.47
N PHE A 82 28.06 -14.60 21.55
CA PHE A 82 27.79 -14.45 20.11
C PHE A 82 26.29 -14.47 19.78
N VAL A 83 25.53 -15.39 20.38
CA VAL A 83 24.08 -15.45 20.17
C VAL A 83 23.37 -14.25 20.80
N ASN A 84 23.84 -13.77 21.96
CA ASN A 84 23.33 -12.56 22.61
C ASN A 84 23.53 -11.31 21.76
N ASP A 85 24.70 -11.17 21.15
CA ASP A 85 24.99 -10.06 20.24
C ASP A 85 24.10 -10.12 19.01
N SER A 86 23.91 -11.31 18.42
CA SER A 86 23.00 -11.50 17.29
C SER A 86 21.55 -11.14 17.64
N ILE A 87 21.06 -11.56 18.81
CA ILE A 87 19.72 -11.17 19.29
C ILE A 87 19.62 -9.66 19.48
N SER A 88 20.64 -9.03 20.08
CA SER A 88 20.67 -7.58 20.32
C SER A 88 20.64 -6.78 19.01
N GLU A 89 21.37 -7.24 17.99
CA GLU A 89 21.35 -6.64 16.66
C GLU A 89 19.96 -6.77 16.02
N LEU A 90 19.35 -7.95 16.08
CA LEU A 90 18.02 -8.20 15.52
C LEU A 90 16.93 -7.38 16.23
N LEU A 91 17.01 -7.23 17.56
CA LEU A 91 16.11 -6.36 18.31
C LEU A 91 16.25 -4.90 17.83
N THR A 92 17.47 -4.44 17.58
CA THR A 92 17.71 -3.07 17.07
C THR A 92 17.13 -2.89 15.67
N LYS A 93 17.32 -3.87 14.78
CA LYS A 93 16.75 -3.85 13.43
C LYS A 93 15.23 -3.87 13.45
N TYR A 94 14.62 -4.68 14.32
CA TYR A 94 13.17 -4.71 14.49
C TYR A 94 12.62 -3.39 15.06
N GLU A 95 13.32 -2.78 16.01
CA GLU A 95 12.95 -1.47 16.60
C GLU A 95 12.97 -0.34 15.57
N ALA A 96 13.84 -0.42 14.56
CA ALA A 96 13.89 0.54 13.46
C ALA A 96 12.73 0.41 12.46
N THR A 97 11.93 -0.66 12.54
CA THR A 97 10.73 -0.83 11.71
C THR A 97 9.56 -0.01 12.26
N LYS A 98 8.52 0.15 11.45
CA LYS A 98 7.35 0.96 11.81
C LYS A 98 6.41 0.22 12.79
N LEU A 99 6.70 0.22 14.08
CA LEU A 99 5.87 -0.51 15.05
C LEU A 99 4.48 0.10 15.24
N THR A 100 3.45 -0.74 15.34
CA THR A 100 2.13 -0.35 15.83
C THR A 100 2.17 -0.08 17.34
N HIS A 101 1.14 0.57 17.87
CA HIS A 101 1.05 0.80 19.33
C HIS A 101 1.02 -0.50 20.14
N LEU A 102 0.38 -1.55 19.60
CA LEU A 102 0.32 -2.86 20.25
C LEU A 102 1.66 -3.59 20.17
N GLU A 103 2.32 -3.56 19.00
CA GLU A 103 3.67 -4.11 18.81
C GLU A 103 4.68 -3.45 19.75
N SER A 104 4.64 -2.13 19.87
CA SER A 104 5.54 -1.38 20.76
C SER A 104 5.44 -1.86 22.20
N LYS A 105 4.22 -2.10 22.71
CA LYS A 105 4.02 -2.63 24.07
C LYS A 105 4.64 -4.01 24.26
N ARG A 106 4.33 -4.95 23.37
CA ARG A 106 4.86 -6.32 23.42
C ARG A 106 6.37 -6.38 23.20
N PHE A 107 6.89 -5.50 22.35
CA PHE A 107 8.31 -5.39 22.10
C PHE A 107 9.09 -4.88 23.32
N ILE A 108 8.52 -3.94 24.08
CA ILE A 108 9.10 -3.51 25.37
C ILE A 108 9.16 -4.68 26.36
N GLU A 109 8.12 -5.51 26.43
CA GLU A 109 8.09 -6.71 27.27
C GLU A 109 9.16 -7.73 26.83
N LEU A 110 9.31 -7.96 25.52
CA LEU A 110 10.34 -8.82 24.94
C LEU A 110 11.75 -8.34 25.33
N LYS A 111 12.04 -7.04 25.17
CA LYS A 111 13.33 -6.46 25.56
C LYS A 111 13.59 -6.59 27.05
N LYS A 112 12.56 -6.45 27.88
CA LYS A 112 12.67 -6.63 29.35
C LYS A 112 13.02 -8.08 29.71
N MET A 113 12.35 -9.05 29.08
CA MET A 113 12.62 -10.48 29.28
C MET A 113 14.03 -10.86 28.83
N PHE A 114 14.46 -10.40 27.65
CA PHE A 114 15.82 -10.63 27.17
C PHE A 114 16.88 -10.04 28.11
N LYS A 115 16.69 -8.81 28.62
CA LYS A 115 17.59 -8.22 29.62
C LYS A 115 17.61 -8.97 30.94
N ALA A 116 16.49 -9.54 31.37
CA ALA A 116 16.46 -10.39 32.56
C ALA A 116 17.27 -11.67 32.33
N GLN A 117 17.13 -12.29 31.15
CA GLN A 117 17.88 -13.48 30.76
C GLN A 117 19.41 -13.25 30.72
N LEU A 118 19.85 -12.10 30.17
CA LEU A 118 21.26 -11.68 30.20
C LEU A 118 21.82 -11.57 31.63
N ARG A 119 20.99 -11.16 32.60
CA ARG A 119 21.41 -11.05 34.01
C ARG A 119 21.47 -12.41 34.70
N SER A 120 20.54 -13.32 34.41
CA SER A 120 20.59 -14.69 34.94
C SER A 120 21.79 -15.48 34.39
N GLU A 121 22.22 -15.19 33.16
CA GLU A 121 23.45 -15.74 32.56
C GLU A 121 24.70 -15.34 33.34
N ALA A 122 24.79 -14.08 33.78
CA ALA A 122 25.91 -13.61 34.59
C ALA A 122 25.97 -14.28 35.97
N ASN A 123 24.84 -14.80 36.47
CA ASN A 123 24.69 -15.35 37.82
C ASN A 123 24.60 -16.89 37.85
N LEU A 124 24.87 -17.60 36.74
CA LEU A 124 24.86 -19.07 36.64
C LEU A 124 23.59 -19.72 37.21
N THR A 125 22.42 -19.18 36.85
CA THR A 125 21.14 -19.60 37.46
C THR A 125 20.59 -20.91 36.86
N SER A 126 19.77 -21.62 37.64
CA SER A 126 19.27 -22.98 37.36
C SER A 126 18.52 -23.11 36.03
N THR A 127 18.67 -24.26 35.38
CA THR A 127 18.05 -24.66 34.10
C THR A 127 16.54 -24.38 34.01
N SER A 128 15.81 -24.46 35.12
CA SER A 128 14.37 -24.20 35.20
C SER A 128 13.98 -22.74 34.93
N GLU A 129 14.81 -21.78 35.33
CA GLU A 129 14.56 -20.35 35.11
C GLU A 129 14.74 -19.98 33.62
N TYR A 130 15.68 -20.64 32.94
CA TYR A 130 15.83 -20.53 31.49
C TYR A 130 14.65 -21.08 30.72
N THR A 131 14.13 -22.24 31.10
CA THR A 131 12.95 -22.81 30.44
C THR A 131 11.74 -21.88 30.58
N TYR A 132 11.51 -21.31 31.77
CA TYR A 132 10.43 -20.34 31.99
C TYR A 132 10.62 -19.07 31.14
N SER A 133 11.82 -18.49 31.17
CA SER A 133 12.15 -17.30 30.37
C SER A 133 11.97 -17.56 28.87
N PHE A 134 12.41 -18.72 28.38
CA PHE A 134 12.24 -19.14 26.99
C PHE A 134 10.77 -19.25 26.59
N THR A 135 9.94 -19.95 27.38
CA THR A 135 8.50 -20.08 27.06
C THR A 135 7.80 -18.72 27.00
N THR A 136 8.19 -17.79 27.88
CA THR A 136 7.66 -16.42 27.90
C THR A 136 8.10 -15.64 26.66
N ILE A 137 9.39 -15.69 26.31
CA ILE A 137 9.93 -15.03 25.12
C ILE A 137 9.31 -15.59 23.85
N TRP A 138 9.12 -16.90 23.78
CA TRP A 138 8.46 -17.57 22.66
C TRP A 138 7.02 -17.08 22.49
N GLY A 139 6.25 -17.01 23.58
CA GLY A 139 4.89 -16.46 23.56
C GLY A 139 4.85 -15.01 23.07
N LEU A 140 5.79 -14.16 23.53
CA LEU A 140 5.87 -12.77 23.08
C LEU A 140 6.21 -12.64 21.59
N LEU A 141 7.09 -13.50 21.06
CA LEU A 141 7.43 -13.53 19.64
C LEU A 141 6.24 -14.01 18.78
N ASP A 142 5.52 -15.03 19.25
CA ASP A 142 4.30 -15.50 18.57
C ASP A 142 3.22 -14.42 18.56
N GLU A 143 2.97 -13.74 19.70
CA GLU A 143 2.04 -12.61 19.77
C GLU A 143 2.43 -11.48 18.81
N LEU A 144 3.72 -11.12 18.74
CA LEU A 144 4.21 -10.11 17.80
C LEU A 144 3.98 -10.52 16.34
N SER A 145 4.25 -11.78 15.99
CA SER A 145 4.00 -12.32 14.63
C SER A 145 2.51 -12.30 14.28
N GLN A 146 1.62 -12.68 15.21
CA GLN A 146 0.17 -12.61 15.00
C GLN A 146 -0.31 -11.18 14.76
N ILE A 147 0.25 -10.20 15.48
CA ILE A 147 -0.07 -8.78 15.25
C ILE A 147 0.39 -8.35 13.85
N GLN A 148 1.60 -8.74 13.42
CA GLN A 148 2.11 -8.44 12.08
C GLN A 148 1.23 -9.03 10.98
N LEU A 149 0.81 -10.29 11.13
CA LEU A 149 -0.08 -10.97 10.18
C LEU A 149 -1.46 -10.30 10.10
N ASN A 150 -2.01 -9.86 11.24
CA ASN A 150 -3.29 -9.15 11.26
C ASN A 150 -3.20 -7.77 10.62
N GLU A 151 -2.11 -7.03 10.86
CA GLU A 151 -1.92 -5.73 10.21
C GLU A 151 -1.68 -5.89 8.70
N ALA A 152 -0.94 -6.92 8.28
CA ALA A 152 -0.78 -7.26 6.87
C ALA A 152 -2.13 -7.59 6.20
N ARG A 153 -2.98 -8.40 6.84
CA ARG A 153 -4.36 -8.67 6.35
C ARG A 153 -5.18 -7.39 6.24
N ASN A 154 -5.13 -6.53 7.26
CA ASN A 154 -5.85 -5.26 7.28
C ASN A 154 -5.41 -4.33 6.12
N LEU A 155 -4.12 -4.29 5.80
CA LEU A 155 -3.60 -3.54 4.65
C LEU A 155 -4.05 -4.14 3.31
N LEU A 156 -4.06 -5.47 3.19
CA LEU A 156 -4.56 -6.17 2.01
C LEU A 156 -6.06 -5.92 1.80
N ASP A 157 -6.88 -6.05 2.85
CA ASP A 157 -8.32 -5.80 2.81
C ASP A 157 -8.64 -4.33 2.43
N LYS A 158 -7.86 -3.37 2.95
CA LYS A 158 -7.98 -1.96 2.55
C LYS A 158 -7.64 -1.77 1.07
N SER A 159 -6.62 -2.45 0.57
CA SER A 159 -6.22 -2.40 -0.84
C SER A 159 -7.31 -2.98 -1.75
N GLU A 160 -7.94 -4.08 -1.34
CA GLU A 160 -9.06 -4.69 -2.07
C GLU A 160 -10.29 -3.78 -2.10
N ARG A 161 -10.59 -3.07 -1.00
CA ARG A 161 -11.68 -2.07 -0.99
C ARG A 161 -11.41 -0.88 -1.90
N ILE A 162 -10.16 -0.40 -1.96
CA ILE A 162 -9.75 0.65 -2.90
C ILE A 162 -9.93 0.16 -4.35
N PHE A 163 -9.68 -1.11 -4.62
CA PHE A 163 -9.85 -1.70 -5.94
C PHE A 163 -11.33 -1.95 -6.31
N SER A 164 -12.11 -2.57 -5.41
CA SER A 164 -13.50 -2.99 -5.68
C SER A 164 -14.51 -1.84 -5.73
N SER A 165 -14.31 -0.76 -4.95
CA SER A 165 -15.13 0.45 -5.03
C SER A 165 -15.08 1.14 -6.40
N ASN A 166 -14.09 0.82 -7.24
CA ASN A 166 -13.74 1.63 -8.40
C ASN A 166 -14.03 0.98 -9.76
N HIS A 167 -14.26 -0.34 -9.84
CA HIS A 167 -14.60 -0.99 -11.12
C HIS A 167 -15.90 -0.45 -11.73
N THR A 168 -16.92 -0.17 -10.90
CA THR A 168 -18.21 0.35 -11.36
C THR A 168 -18.18 1.82 -11.78
N SER A 169 -17.38 2.66 -11.12
CA SER A 169 -17.33 4.10 -11.38
C SER A 169 -16.56 4.42 -12.67
N SER A 170 -15.41 3.77 -12.88
CA SER A 170 -14.56 4.03 -14.06
C SER A 170 -15.22 3.59 -15.37
N VAL A 171 -15.98 2.49 -15.34
CA VAL A 171 -16.78 2.01 -16.50
C VAL A 171 -17.96 2.95 -16.81
N PHE A 172 -18.63 3.47 -15.78
CA PHE A 172 -19.73 4.43 -15.96
C PHE A 172 -19.25 5.75 -16.59
N GLU A 173 -18.10 6.23 -16.15
CA GLU A 173 -17.53 7.49 -16.63
C GLU A 173 -17.07 7.39 -18.10
N LEU A 174 -16.43 6.28 -18.47
CA LEU A 174 -16.11 5.96 -19.87
C LEU A 174 -17.38 5.89 -20.74
N SER A 175 -18.43 5.28 -20.23
CA SER A 175 -19.71 5.16 -20.93
C SER A 175 -20.34 6.53 -21.18
N LEU A 176 -20.34 7.41 -20.18
CA LEU A 176 -20.84 8.79 -20.29
C LEU A 176 -20.05 9.59 -21.33
N LEU A 177 -18.72 9.45 -21.35
CA LEU A 177 -17.84 10.13 -22.31
C LEU A 177 -18.10 9.68 -23.75
N ILE A 178 -18.31 8.39 -23.98
CA ILE A 178 -18.67 7.86 -25.31
C ILE A 178 -20.01 8.47 -25.78
N ILE A 179 -21.02 8.48 -24.91
CA ILE A 179 -22.35 9.04 -25.24
C ILE A 179 -22.23 10.53 -25.59
N ILE A 180 -21.51 11.32 -24.79
CA ILE A 180 -21.32 12.75 -25.05
C ILE A 180 -20.53 12.96 -26.36
N GLY A 181 -19.50 12.16 -26.61
CA GLY A 181 -18.74 12.19 -27.86
C GLY A 181 -19.60 11.95 -29.11
N LEU A 182 -20.51 10.97 -29.05
CA LEU A 182 -21.44 10.67 -30.13
C LEU A 182 -22.43 11.82 -30.38
N ILE A 183 -22.94 12.45 -29.32
CA ILE A 183 -23.84 13.62 -29.43
C ILE A 183 -23.11 14.79 -30.09
N LEU A 184 -21.87 15.08 -29.68
CA LEU A 184 -21.07 16.14 -30.28
C LEU A 184 -20.78 15.86 -31.77
N GLN A 185 -20.44 14.62 -32.12
CA GLN A 185 -20.20 14.21 -33.49
C GLN A 185 -21.45 14.41 -34.37
N ALA A 186 -22.63 14.04 -33.86
CA ALA A 186 -23.90 14.25 -34.55
C ALA A 186 -24.20 15.75 -34.79
N ILE A 187 -23.96 16.61 -33.79
CA ILE A 187 -24.14 18.07 -33.91
C ILE A 187 -23.20 18.66 -34.95
N VAL A 188 -21.92 18.27 -34.95
CA VAL A 188 -20.93 18.75 -35.91
C VAL A 188 -21.31 18.36 -37.35
N ILE A 189 -21.71 17.10 -37.56
CA ILE A 189 -22.13 16.63 -38.89
C ILE A 189 -23.40 17.35 -39.36
N ALA A 190 -24.38 17.56 -38.48
CA ALA A 190 -25.61 18.28 -38.79
C ALA A 190 -25.38 19.77 -39.09
N SER A 191 -24.29 20.37 -38.60
CA SER A 191 -23.97 21.78 -38.79
C SER A 191 -23.29 22.14 -40.12
N ARG A 192 -23.15 21.19 -41.06
CA ARG A 192 -22.62 21.47 -42.41
C ARG A 192 -23.58 22.41 -43.17
N PRO A 193 -23.14 23.60 -43.62
CA PRO A 193 -24.00 24.45 -44.44
C PRO A 193 -24.17 23.81 -45.83
N LEU A 194 -25.42 23.63 -46.26
CA LEU A 194 -25.71 23.41 -47.69
C LEU A 194 -25.13 24.59 -48.47
N ARG A 195 -24.06 24.34 -49.23
CA ARG A 195 -23.63 25.26 -50.28
C ARG A 195 -24.67 25.16 -51.40
N ASP A 196 -25.49 26.18 -51.56
CA ASP A 196 -26.34 26.34 -52.74
C ASP A 196 -25.47 26.33 -54.00
N ILE A 197 -25.62 25.27 -54.79
CA ILE A 197 -25.12 25.18 -56.17
C ILE A 197 -26.22 25.76 -57.06
N LEU A 198 -26.41 27.07 -57.07
CA LEU A 198 -27.24 27.72 -58.09
C LEU A 198 -26.73 29.14 -58.37
N ASN A 199 -25.73 29.22 -59.25
CA ASN A 199 -25.59 30.30 -60.24
C ASN A 199 -24.50 29.88 -61.24
N GLN A 200 -24.76 28.76 -61.90
CA GLN A 200 -24.23 28.47 -63.22
C GLN A 200 -25.43 28.65 -64.17
N ASP A 201 -25.21 29.34 -65.29
CA ASP A 201 -26.17 29.67 -66.36
C ASP A 201 -26.91 31.01 -66.23
N LYS A 202 -26.12 32.09 -66.34
CA LYS A 202 -26.52 33.27 -67.12
C LYS A 202 -25.59 33.46 -68.31
N HIS A 203 -25.60 32.48 -69.21
CA HIS A 203 -25.29 32.69 -70.62
C HIS A 203 -26.34 31.91 -71.41
N LEU A 204 -27.28 32.63 -72.03
CA LEU A 204 -27.85 32.42 -73.37
C LEU A 204 -29.20 33.17 -73.49
N ASN A 205 -29.20 34.09 -74.47
CA ASN A 205 -30.26 34.98 -74.98
C ASN A 205 -30.70 36.17 -74.12
#